data_AF-A0A3N5YKZ0-F1
#
_entry.id   AF-A0A3N5YKZ0-F1
#
_cell.length_a   1.000
_cell.length_b   1.000
_cell.length_c   1.000
_cell.angle_alpha   90.00
_cell.angle_beta   90.00
_cell.angle_gamma   90.00
#
_symmetry.space_group_name_H-M   'P 1'
#
loop_
_entity.id
_entity.type
_entity.pdbx_description
1 polymer ?
#
loop_
_entity_poly.entity_id
_entity_poly.type
_entity_poly.pdbx_seq_one_letter_code
_entity_poly.pdbx_strand_id
1 'polypeptide(L)'
;MWRETVSRIIKSEMSARGVKYQDLSDRLKTLGIQQSADNLRNKINKGILGADLFVQILLCLESQALDMVRVKGITEDVKKNAPNK
;
A
#
# COMPACT_ATOMS: atom_id res chain seq x y z
N MET A 1 7.01 5.79 -11.34
CA MET A 1 8.00 5.00 -10.57
C MET A 1 7.64 4.98 -9.09
N TRP A 2 8.02 5.96 -8.24
CA TRP A 2 7.81 5.87 -6.79
C TRP A 2 6.36 5.68 -6.33
N ARG A 3 5.41 6.37 -6.96
CA ARG A 3 3.98 6.17 -6.69
C ARG A 3 3.55 4.71 -6.96
N GLU A 4 4.03 4.14 -8.06
CA GLU A 4 3.77 2.75 -8.40
C GLU A 4 4.46 1.80 -7.42
N THR A 5 5.68 2.11 -6.96
CA THR A 5 6.35 1.37 -5.88
C THR A 5 5.49 1.33 -4.60
N VAL A 6 4.98 2.48 -4.15
CA VAL A 6 4.11 2.57 -2.97
C VAL A 6 2.83 1.75 -3.16
N SER A 7 2.19 1.90 -4.32
CA SER A 7 1.00 1.12 -4.70
C SER A 7 1.26 -0.39 -4.62
N ARG A 8 2.38 -0.87 -5.18
CA ARG A 8 2.76 -2.29 -5.17
C ARG A 8 3.09 -2.81 -3.78
N ILE A 9 3.78 -2.04 -2.95
CA ILE A 9 4.06 -2.42 -1.55
C ILE A 9 2.74 -2.71 -0.83
N ILE A 10 1.82 -1.75 -0.82
CA ILE A 10 0.55 -1.89 -0.09
C ILE A 10 -0.28 -3.04 -0.66
N LYS A 11 -0.41 -3.14 -1.99
CA LYS A 11 -1.18 -4.22 -2.63
C LYS A 11 -0.59 -5.59 -2.36
N SER A 12 0.74 -5.71 -2.30
CA SER A 12 1.39 -6.98 -1.96
C SER A 12 1.09 -7.41 -0.53
N GLU A 13 1.09 -6.47 0.43
CA GLU A 13 0.71 -6.76 1.82
C GLU A 13 -0.75 -7.16 1.96
N MET A 14 -1.66 -6.45 1.26
CA MET A 14 -3.08 -6.79 1.22
C MET A 14 -3.29 -8.19 0.64
N SER A 15 -2.65 -8.49 -0.49
CA SER A 15 -2.75 -9.79 -1.17
C SER A 15 -2.21 -10.92 -0.31
N ALA A 16 -1.07 -10.72 0.36
CA ALA A 16 -0.47 -11.72 1.23
C ALA A 16 -1.38 -12.12 2.40
N ARG A 17 -2.36 -11.28 2.75
CA ARG A 17 -3.28 -11.48 3.89
C ARG A 17 -4.74 -11.67 3.48
N GLY A 18 -5.02 -11.71 2.18
CA GLY A 18 -6.38 -11.79 1.66
C GLY A 18 -7.27 -10.61 2.05
N VAL A 19 -6.69 -9.45 2.36
CA VAL A 19 -7.41 -8.26 2.82
C VAL A 19 -7.93 -7.46 1.61
N LYS A 20 -9.23 -7.22 1.55
CA LYS A 20 -9.86 -6.33 0.56
C LYS A 20 -9.93 -4.90 1.08
N TYR A 21 -10.24 -3.95 0.21
CA TYR A 21 -10.37 -2.53 0.60
C TYR A 21 -11.45 -2.29 1.66
N GLN A 22 -12.52 -3.09 1.64
CA GLN A 22 -13.56 -3.03 2.67
C GLN A 22 -13.01 -3.46 4.03
N ASP A 23 -12.32 -4.59 4.09
CA ASP A 23 -11.67 -5.07 5.31
C ASP A 23 -10.65 -4.06 5.85
N LEU A 24 -9.85 -3.43 4.97
CA LEU A 24 -8.89 -2.41 5.37
C LEU A 24 -9.58 -1.15 5.94
N SER A 25 -10.68 -0.71 5.31
CA SER A 25 -11.52 0.38 5.81
C SER A 25 -12.03 0.07 7.21
N ASP A 26 -12.56 -1.14 7.42
CA ASP A 26 -13.14 -1.55 8.70
C ASP A 26 -12.07 -1.67 9.78
N ARG A 27 -10.87 -2.19 9.45
CA ARG A 27 -9.71 -2.24 10.37
C ARG A 27 -9.18 -0.85 10.73
N LEU A 28 -9.10 0.07 9.78
CA LEU A 28 -8.68 1.45 10.07
C LEU A 28 -9.68 2.16 10.99
N LYS A 29 -10.98 1.88 10.80
CA LYS A 29 -12.05 2.43 11.64
C LYS A 29 -11.93 2.00 13.10
N THR A 30 -11.49 0.77 13.39
CA THR A 30 -11.28 0.33 14.80
C THR A 30 -10.15 1.10 15.50
N LEU A 31 -9.23 1.70 14.74
CA LEU A 31 -8.17 2.58 15.22
C LEU A 31 -8.56 4.07 15.21
N GLY A 32 -9.83 4.40 14.94
CA GLY A 32 -10.32 5.78 14.85
C GLY A 32 -9.99 6.49 13.53
N ILE A 33 -9.47 5.78 12.53
CA ILE A 33 -9.06 6.35 11.24
C ILE A 33 -10.18 6.13 10.23
N GLN A 34 -10.90 7.21 9.91
CA GLN A 34 -12.00 7.14 8.95
C GLN A 34 -11.49 7.23 7.51
N GLN A 35 -11.46 6.11 6.79
CA GLN A 35 -11.22 6.06 5.34
C GLN A 35 -12.21 5.08 4.71
N SER A 36 -13.00 5.52 3.71
CA SER A 36 -13.85 4.60 2.96
C SER A 36 -13.05 3.68 2.04
N ALA A 37 -13.60 2.51 1.72
CA ALA A 37 -12.98 1.55 0.79
C ALA A 37 -12.65 2.17 -0.58
N ASP A 38 -13.52 3.04 -1.11
CA ASP A 38 -13.30 3.72 -2.39
C ASP A 38 -12.18 4.77 -2.31
N ASN A 39 -12.13 5.54 -1.22
CA ASN A 39 -11.05 6.48 -0.97
C ASN A 39 -9.70 5.76 -0.83
N LEU A 40 -9.65 4.65 -0.10
CA LEU A 40 -8.45 3.79 0.00
C LEU A 40 -8.04 3.25 -1.36
N ARG A 41 -8.97 2.70 -2.13
CA ARG A 41 -8.71 2.21 -3.49
C ARG A 41 -8.09 3.29 -4.37
N ASN A 42 -8.64 4.51 -4.34
CA ASN A 42 -8.15 5.64 -5.12
C ASN A 42 -6.73 6.07 -4.70
N LYS A 43 -6.48 6.20 -3.39
CA LYS A 43 -5.17 6.58 -2.85
C LYS A 43 -4.09 5.54 -3.14
N ILE A 44 -4.40 4.27 -2.89
CA ILE A 44 -3.48 3.14 -3.07
C ILE A 44 -3.18 2.94 -4.55
N ASN A 45 -4.21 2.93 -5.43
CA ASN A 45 -3.98 2.78 -6.88
C ASN A 45 -3.13 3.91 -7.46
N LYS A 46 -3.32 5.15 -6.99
CA LYS A 46 -2.50 6.30 -7.43
C LYS A 46 -1.12 6.32 -6.77
N GLY A 47 -0.92 5.59 -5.67
CA GLY A 47 0.27 5.67 -4.83
C GLY A 47 0.45 7.04 -4.17
N ILE A 48 -0.67 7.74 -3.88
CA ILE A 48 -0.68 9.08 -3.29
C ILE A 48 -1.51 9.03 -2.00
N LEU A 49 -0.81 9.11 -0.88
CA LEU A 49 -1.34 9.17 0.48
C LEU A 49 -0.33 9.86 1.39
N GLY A 50 -0.80 10.34 2.54
CA GLY A 50 0.09 10.84 3.59
C GLY A 50 0.96 9.73 4.15
N ALA A 51 2.14 10.10 4.67
CA ALA A 51 3.06 9.15 5.29
C ALA A 51 2.45 8.51 6.57
N ASP A 52 1.63 9.28 7.28
CA ASP A 52 0.82 8.81 8.41
C ASP A 52 -0.11 7.66 7.99
N LEU A 53 -0.89 7.85 6.92
CA LEU A 53 -1.80 6.82 6.42
C LEU A 53 -1.03 5.60 5.90
N PHE A 54 0.16 5.78 5.32
CA PHE A 54 1.00 4.68 4.90
C PHE A 54 1.40 3.79 6.09
N VAL A 55 1.90 4.39 7.17
CA VAL A 55 2.27 3.67 8.40
C VAL A 55 1.04 2.99 9.02
N GLN A 56 -0.09 3.70 9.10
CA GLN A 56 -1.34 3.15 9.63
C GLN A 56 -1.82 1.91 8.84
N ILE A 57 -1.73 1.95 7.51
CA ILE A 57 -2.07 0.81 6.66
C ILE A 57 -1.13 -0.37 6.93
N LEU A 58 0.18 -0.15 7.01
CA LEU A 58 1.13 -1.23 7.30
C LEU A 58 0.89 -1.89 8.66
N LEU A 59 0.52 -1.09 9.68
CA LEU A 59 0.14 -1.58 10.99
C LEU A 59 -1.19 -2.36 10.96
N CYS A 60 -2.22 -1.85 10.30
CA CYS A 60 -3.52 -2.53 10.14
C CYS A 60 -3.43 -3.86 9.37
N LEU A 61 -2.48 -3.92 8.45
CA LEU A 61 -2.18 -5.14 7.73
C LEU A 61 -1.33 -6.09 8.57
N GLU A 62 -0.76 -5.71 9.72
CA GLU A 62 0.23 -6.57 10.41
C GLU A 62 1.37 -6.96 9.45
N SER A 63 1.81 -6.00 8.63
CA SER A 63 2.84 -6.21 7.59
C SER A 63 4.08 -6.88 8.18
N GLN A 64 4.72 -7.78 7.42
CA GLN A 64 6.07 -8.21 7.78
C GLN A 64 7.02 -7.02 7.66
N ALA A 65 8.21 -7.12 8.27
CA ALA A 65 9.22 -6.07 8.22
C ALA A 65 9.44 -5.62 6.76
N LEU A 66 9.19 -4.34 6.49
CA LEU A 66 9.50 -3.73 5.21
C LEU A 66 10.96 -3.29 5.23
N ASP A 67 11.84 -4.15 4.72
CA ASP A 67 13.26 -3.84 4.60
C ASP A 67 13.61 -3.12 3.28
N MET A 68 14.81 -2.53 3.26
CA MET A 68 15.29 -1.77 2.10
C MET A 68 15.62 -2.67 0.90
N VAL A 69 15.91 -3.95 1.12
CA VAL A 69 16.18 -4.92 0.04
C VAL A 69 14.90 -5.14 -0.77
N ARG A 70 13.78 -5.37 -0.08
CA ARG A 70 12.46 -5.55 -0.67
C ARG A 70 11.96 -4.28 -1.35
N VAL A 71 12.13 -3.12 -0.71
CA VAL A 71 11.78 -1.83 -1.34
C VAL A 71 12.58 -1.60 -2.62
N LYS A 72 13.89 -1.90 -2.60
CA LYS A 72 14.75 -1.79 -3.78
C LYS A 72 14.31 -2.74 -4.89
N GLY A 73 14.02 -4.01 -4.57
CA GLY A 73 13.53 -5.00 -5.54
C GLY A 73 12.25 -4.57 -6.23
N ILE A 74 11.23 -4.17 -5.46
CA ILE A 74 9.96 -3.67 -6.02
C ILE A 74 10.21 -2.45 -6.90
N THR A 75 11.10 -1.53 -6.49
CA THR A 75 11.41 -0.32 -7.26
C THR A 75 12.12 -0.64 -8.58
N GLU A 76 13.05 -1.58 -8.58
CA GLU A 76 13.75 -2.04 -9.78
C GLU A 76 12.79 -2.72 -10.76
N ASP A 77 11.87 -3.54 -10.25
CA ASP A 77 10.83 -4.17 -11.09
C ASP A 77 9.89 -3.13 -11.69
N VAL A 78 9.53 -2.09 -10.94
CA VAL A 78 8.75 -0.96 -11.46
C VAL A 78 9.52 -0.22 -12.55
N LYS A 79 10.84 -0.04 -12.41
CA LYS A 79 11.67 0.60 -13.45
C LYS A 79 11.73 -0.23 -14.73
N LYS A 80 11.95 -1.55 -14.62
CA LYS A 80 12.03 -2.47 -15.77
C LYS A 80 10.73 -2.53 -16.56
N ASN A 81 9.59 -2.44 -15.87
CA ASN A 81 8.26 -2.51 -16.48
C ASN A 81 7.68 -1.12 -16.84
N ALA A 82 8.43 -0.04 -16.63
CA ALA A 82 8.00 1.27 -17.09
C ALA A 82 8.08 1.26 -18.62
N PRO A 83 7.01 1.68 -19.35
CA PRO A 83 7.10 1.83 -20.78
C PRO A 83 8.28 2.76 -21.09
N ASN A 84 9.18 2.32 -21.98
CA ASN A 84 10.33 3.10 -22.40
C ASN A 84 9.89 4.54 -22.66
N LYS A 85 10.42 5.46 -21.84
CA LYS A 85 10.15 6.89 -21.96
C LYS A 85 11.21 7.51 -22.84
#